data_AF-A0A1S6HEK5-F1
#
_entry.id   AF-A0A1S6HEK5-F1
#
_cell.length_a   1.000
_cell.length_b   1.000
_cell.length_c   1.000
_cell.angle_alpha   90.00
_cell.angle_beta   90.00
_cell.angle_gamma   90.00
#
_symmetry.space_group_name_H-M   'P 1'
#
loop_
_entity.id
_entity.type
_entity.pdbx_description
1 polymer ?
#
loop_
_entity_poly.entity_id
_entity_poly.type
_entity_poly.pdbx_seq_one_letter_code
_entity_poly.pdbx_strand_id
1 'polypeptide(L)'
;MMPQIESKDISVHNPISINCPWCKKYVALMWLGFYKDAYGNSSQTSFPYPISFMNKKAYWSIGECPSCNECVIIKIIDEKIVHIFPNPLPSLTDERIPLNIKNDIQEAKLCFSVGAFRACAAMCRRAIQQACIKEGAAKADLDKQIDDLKAKGIITEQISKWAHSCRFLGNDAVHPEHPEVTENDAKNVLNLAEQLMNILYIMPAISQEVDVNHERKK
;
A
#
# COMPACT_ATOMS: atom_id res chain seq x y z
N MET A 1 -1.33 -33.54 -27.48
CA MET A 1 -0.17 -33.69 -26.59
C MET A 1 0.05 -32.35 -25.93
N MET A 2 -0.31 -32.21 -24.65
CA MET A 2 -0.11 -30.94 -23.93
C MET A 2 1.39 -30.72 -23.80
N PRO A 3 1.93 -29.53 -24.14
CA PRO A 3 3.32 -29.23 -23.82
C PRO A 3 3.38 -29.12 -22.30
N GLN A 4 4.09 -30.05 -21.66
CA GLN A 4 4.59 -29.82 -20.31
C GLN A 4 5.58 -28.67 -20.42
N ILE A 5 5.25 -27.54 -19.81
CA ILE A 5 6.17 -26.42 -19.68
C ILE A 5 7.23 -26.86 -18.67
N GLU A 6 8.34 -27.38 -19.17
CA GLU A 6 9.59 -27.47 -18.41
C GLU A 6 10.18 -26.04 -18.32
N SER A 7 9.70 -25.21 -17.40
CA SER A 7 10.30 -23.89 -17.16
C SER A 7 11.20 -23.91 -15.94
N LYS A 8 12.49 -23.65 -16.19
CA LYS A 8 13.56 -23.44 -15.21
C LYS A 8 13.58 -22.00 -14.64
N ASP A 9 12.48 -21.25 -14.75
CA ASP A 9 12.37 -19.89 -14.21
C ASP A 9 11.45 -19.84 -12.99
N ILE A 10 12.06 -19.46 -11.87
CA ILE A 10 11.64 -19.68 -10.47
C ILE A 10 10.53 -18.71 -10.00
N SER A 11 10.13 -17.72 -10.81
CA SER A 11 9.25 -16.62 -10.38
C SER A 11 7.76 -16.98 -10.29
N VAL A 12 7.27 -17.93 -11.10
CA VAL A 12 5.83 -18.23 -11.21
C VAL A 12 5.41 -19.47 -10.41
N HIS A 13 6.36 -20.35 -10.06
CA HIS A 13 6.10 -21.57 -9.29
C HIS A 13 6.04 -21.31 -7.78
N ASN A 14 6.71 -20.25 -7.30
CA ASN A 14 6.64 -19.87 -5.90
C ASN A 14 5.29 -19.24 -5.54
N PRO A 15 4.78 -19.47 -4.32
CA PRO A 15 3.57 -18.82 -3.86
C PRO A 15 3.76 -17.30 -3.83
N ILE A 16 2.79 -16.56 -4.36
CA ILE A 16 2.86 -15.10 -4.49
C ILE A 16 2.50 -14.46 -3.16
N SER A 17 3.42 -13.67 -2.60
CA SER A 17 3.18 -12.92 -1.37
C SER A 17 2.48 -11.59 -1.64
N ILE A 18 1.34 -11.37 -1.01
CA ILE A 18 0.55 -10.14 -1.11
C ILE A 18 -0.05 -9.74 0.24
N ASN A 19 -0.42 -8.46 0.41
CA ASN A 19 -1.43 -8.11 1.41
C ASN A 19 -2.80 -8.46 0.82
N CYS A 20 -3.48 -9.42 1.44
CA CYS A 20 -4.76 -9.93 0.96
C CYS A 20 -5.80 -8.79 0.88
N PRO A 21 -6.48 -8.59 -0.27
CA PRO A 21 -7.50 -7.55 -0.41
C PRO A 21 -8.72 -7.74 0.49
N TRP A 22 -8.94 -8.96 0.98
CA TRP A 22 -10.09 -9.34 1.77
C TRP A 22 -9.82 -9.22 3.28
N CYS A 23 -8.79 -9.90 3.79
CA CYS A 23 -8.51 -9.96 5.23
C CYS A 23 -7.37 -9.05 5.70
N LYS A 24 -6.72 -8.31 4.79
CA LYS A 24 -5.63 -7.34 5.06
C LYS A 24 -4.34 -7.92 5.64
N LYS A 25 -4.22 -9.23 5.76
CA LYS A 25 -2.99 -9.91 6.22
C LYS A 25 -1.99 -10.06 5.07
N TYR A 26 -0.70 -10.00 5.39
CA TYR A 26 0.36 -10.40 4.48
C TYR A 26 0.41 -11.92 4.41
N VAL A 27 0.14 -12.48 3.23
CA VAL A 27 0.00 -13.93 3.01
C VAL A 27 0.74 -14.35 1.74
N ALA A 28 1.20 -15.59 1.71
CA ALA A 28 1.62 -16.28 0.50
C ALA A 28 0.42 -17.03 -0.08
N LEU A 29 0.00 -16.70 -1.31
CA LEU A 29 -1.17 -17.30 -1.96
C LEU A 29 -0.94 -18.77 -2.26
N MET A 30 -2.00 -19.56 -2.11
CA MET A 30 -2.03 -20.95 -2.55
C MET A 30 -2.63 -21.04 -3.96
N TRP A 31 -2.02 -21.82 -4.84
CA TRP A 31 -2.53 -22.01 -6.19
C TRP A 31 -3.74 -22.93 -6.21
N LEU A 32 -4.87 -22.42 -6.70
CA LEU A 32 -6.08 -23.22 -6.90
C LEU A 32 -6.15 -23.79 -8.30
N GLY A 33 -6.56 -25.06 -8.36
CA GLY A 33 -6.90 -25.71 -9.61
C GLY A 33 -8.17 -26.53 -9.48
N PHE A 34 -8.88 -26.64 -10.59
CA PHE A 34 -10.06 -27.47 -10.73
C PHE A 34 -9.71 -28.64 -11.65
N TYR A 35 -9.97 -29.86 -11.21
CA TYR A 35 -9.92 -31.02 -12.08
C TYR A 35 -11.26 -31.74 -12.05
N LYS A 36 -11.57 -32.41 -13.16
CA LYS A 36 -12.70 -33.35 -13.23
C LYS A 36 -12.16 -34.74 -12.94
N ASP A 37 -12.82 -35.45 -12.03
CA ASP A 37 -12.56 -36.87 -11.84
C ASP A 37 -13.09 -37.69 -13.05
N ALA A 38 -12.85 -39.00 -13.05
CA ALA A 38 -13.30 -39.91 -14.09
C ALA A 38 -14.84 -39.98 -14.24
N TYR A 39 -15.59 -39.48 -13.26
CA TYR A 39 -17.04 -39.45 -13.22
C TYR A 39 -17.61 -38.08 -13.61
N GLY A 40 -16.75 -37.11 -13.94
CA GLY A 40 -17.13 -35.75 -14.31
C GLY A 40 -17.40 -34.82 -13.12
N ASN A 41 -17.17 -35.25 -11.89
CA ASN A 41 -17.28 -34.39 -10.72
C ASN A 41 -16.09 -33.43 -10.68
N SER A 42 -16.37 -32.16 -10.42
CA SER A 42 -15.34 -31.15 -10.20
C SER A 42 -14.92 -31.14 -8.73
N SER A 43 -13.63 -31.26 -8.46
CA SER A 43 -13.04 -31.02 -7.14
C SER A 43 -12.01 -29.89 -7.20
N GLN A 44 -12.00 -29.09 -6.14
CA GLN A 44 -11.00 -28.05 -5.89
C GLN A 44 -9.83 -28.67 -5.13
N THR A 45 -8.61 -28.40 -5.57
CA THR A 45 -7.40 -28.79 -4.82
C THR A 45 -6.30 -27.74 -4.98
N SER A 46 -5.39 -27.71 -4.00
CA SER A 46 -4.23 -26.82 -3.99
C SER A 46 -3.04 -27.49 -4.68
N PHE A 47 -2.34 -26.75 -5.53
CA PHE A 47 -1.18 -27.25 -6.27
C PHE A 47 0.12 -26.53 -5.89
N PRO A 48 1.29 -27.19 -6.03
CA PRO A 48 2.59 -26.55 -5.82
C PRO A 48 2.98 -25.61 -6.98
N TYR A 49 2.19 -25.55 -8.05
CA TYR A 49 2.41 -24.70 -9.23
C TYR A 49 1.07 -24.09 -9.69
N PRO A 50 1.09 -22.93 -10.37
CA PRO A 50 -0.12 -22.29 -10.86
C PRO A 50 -0.83 -23.14 -11.91
N ILE A 51 -2.11 -23.45 -11.70
CA ILE A 51 -2.97 -23.95 -12.77
C ILE A 51 -3.55 -22.76 -13.51
N SER A 52 -3.14 -22.61 -14.76
CA SER A 52 -3.43 -21.43 -15.56
C SER A 52 -4.32 -21.75 -16.76
N PHE A 53 -5.31 -20.91 -17.03
CA PHE A 53 -5.99 -20.88 -18.33
C PHE A 53 -5.34 -19.81 -19.21
N MET A 54 -5.24 -20.07 -20.51
CA MET A 54 -4.65 -19.13 -21.47
C MET A 54 -5.72 -18.60 -22.41
N ASN A 55 -5.67 -17.30 -22.71
CA ASN A 55 -6.38 -16.71 -23.83
C ASN A 55 -5.41 -15.90 -24.71
N LYS A 56 -5.91 -15.24 -25.75
CA LYS A 56 -5.09 -14.43 -26.67
C LYS A 56 -4.30 -13.29 -26.00
N LYS A 57 -4.62 -12.94 -24.75
CA LYS A 57 -4.05 -11.78 -24.04
C LYS A 57 -3.06 -12.15 -22.93
N ALA A 58 -3.24 -13.29 -22.26
CA ALA A 58 -2.46 -13.66 -21.08
C ALA A 58 -2.73 -15.10 -20.62
N TYR A 59 -1.88 -15.58 -19.72
CA TYR A 59 -2.18 -16.67 -18.79
C TYR A 59 -2.88 -16.12 -17.56
N TRP A 60 -3.79 -16.90 -17.01
CA TRP A 60 -4.63 -16.51 -15.89
C TRP A 60 -4.70 -17.63 -14.88
N SER A 61 -4.38 -17.34 -13.62
CA SER A 61 -4.37 -18.30 -12.52
C SER A 61 -5.25 -17.80 -11.37
N ILE A 62 -5.68 -18.71 -10.51
CA ILE A 62 -6.43 -18.38 -9.30
C ILE A 62 -5.53 -18.65 -8.08
N GLY A 63 -5.39 -17.64 -7.23
CA GLY A 63 -4.74 -17.77 -5.93
C GLY A 63 -5.77 -17.66 -4.80
N GLU A 64 -5.62 -18.46 -3.75
CA GLU A 64 -6.44 -18.42 -2.55
C GLU A 64 -5.64 -17.88 -1.37
N CYS A 65 -6.27 -17.03 -0.57
CA CYS A 65 -5.70 -16.57 0.68
C CYS A 65 -5.81 -17.67 1.76
N PRO A 66 -4.70 -18.21 2.30
CA PRO A 66 -4.75 -19.29 3.29
C PRO A 66 -5.35 -18.86 4.63
N SER A 67 -5.51 -17.54 4.88
CA SER A 67 -6.09 -17.05 6.13
C SER A 67 -7.60 -16.81 6.08
N CYS A 68 -8.19 -16.58 4.91
CA CYS A 68 -9.62 -16.23 4.80
C CYS A 68 -10.35 -16.96 3.69
N ASN A 69 -9.65 -17.79 2.91
CA ASN A 69 -10.17 -18.62 1.83
C ASN A 69 -10.81 -17.84 0.67
N GLU A 70 -10.65 -16.52 0.65
CA GLU A 70 -11.06 -15.69 -0.48
C GLU A 70 -10.02 -15.73 -1.60
N CYS A 71 -10.51 -15.61 -2.83
CA CYS A 71 -9.72 -15.80 -4.04
C CYS A 71 -9.25 -14.47 -4.66
N VAL A 72 -8.16 -14.57 -5.43
CA VAL A 72 -7.70 -13.54 -6.36
C VAL A 72 -7.40 -14.17 -7.73
N ILE A 73 -7.57 -13.37 -8.78
CA ILE A 73 -7.23 -13.73 -10.15
C ILE A 73 -5.90 -13.07 -10.51
N ILE A 74 -4.97 -13.85 -11.05
CA ILE A 74 -3.61 -13.40 -11.37
C ILE A 74 -3.42 -13.45 -12.87
N LYS A 75 -3.06 -12.32 -13.47
CA LYS A 75 -2.77 -12.18 -14.90
C LYS A 75 -1.26 -12.23 -15.13
N ILE A 76 -0.82 -13.17 -15.95
CA ILE A 76 0.59 -13.44 -16.24
C ILE A 76 0.84 -13.23 -17.73
N ILE A 77 1.84 -12.42 -18.08
CA ILE A 77 2.32 -12.19 -19.45
C ILE A 77 3.83 -12.37 -19.43
N ASP A 78 4.39 -13.12 -20.39
CA ASP A 78 5.84 -13.38 -20.50
C ASP A 78 6.48 -13.78 -19.16
N GLU A 79 5.83 -14.73 -18.46
CA GLU A 79 6.25 -15.26 -17.15
C GLU A 79 6.32 -14.23 -16.02
N LYS A 80 5.73 -13.05 -16.22
CA LYS A 80 5.65 -11.97 -15.23
C LYS A 80 4.22 -11.77 -14.79
N ILE A 81 4.02 -11.63 -13.48
CA ILE A 81 2.76 -11.19 -12.91
C ILE A 81 2.56 -9.72 -13.30
N VAL A 82 1.52 -9.45 -14.09
CA VAL A 82 1.21 -8.10 -14.55
C VAL A 82 0.10 -7.48 -13.72
N HIS A 83 -0.91 -8.26 -13.33
CA HIS A 83 -2.00 -7.78 -12.47
C HIS A 83 -2.52 -8.88 -11.54
N ILE A 84 -3.06 -8.47 -10.40
CA ILE A 84 -3.80 -9.31 -9.47
C ILE A 84 -5.14 -8.61 -9.20
N PHE A 85 -6.24 -9.36 -9.24
CA PHE A 85 -7.60 -8.87 -9.07
C PHE A 85 -8.32 -9.62 -7.94
N PRO A 86 -8.93 -8.92 -6.96
CA PRO A 86 -8.80 -7.48 -6.71
C PRO A 86 -7.34 -7.07 -6.45
N ASN A 87 -7.02 -5.79 -6.66
CA ASN A 87 -5.66 -5.30 -6.44
C ASN A 87 -5.22 -5.60 -5.00
N PRO A 88 -4.02 -6.17 -4.79
CA PRO A 88 -3.45 -6.35 -3.46
C PRO A 88 -3.46 -5.05 -2.70
N LEU A 89 -3.69 -5.14 -1.39
CA LEU A 89 -3.56 -3.96 -0.57
C LEU A 89 -2.10 -3.48 -0.57
N PRO A 90 -1.89 -2.17 -0.55
CA PRO A 90 -0.57 -1.61 -0.36
C PRO A 90 0.01 -2.04 1.00
N SER A 91 1.31 -1.82 1.19
CA SER A 91 1.97 -2.11 2.47
C SER A 91 1.25 -1.45 3.63
N LEU A 92 1.07 -2.20 4.72
CA LEU A 92 0.48 -1.67 5.94
C LEU A 92 1.33 -0.51 6.47
N THR A 93 0.65 0.54 6.89
CA THR A 93 1.24 1.67 7.59
C THR A 93 1.57 1.27 9.03
N ASP A 94 2.73 1.71 9.54
CA ASP A 94 3.24 1.35 10.87
C ASP A 94 2.22 1.66 11.99
N GLU A 95 2.09 0.74 12.95
CA GLU A 95 1.15 0.81 14.07
C GLU A 95 1.46 1.93 15.07
N ARG A 96 2.69 2.46 15.07
CA ARG A 96 3.10 3.60 15.89
C ARG A 96 2.44 4.92 15.45
N ILE A 97 1.91 4.97 14.22
CA ILE A 97 1.21 6.15 13.70
C ILE A 97 -0.21 6.20 14.31
N PRO A 98 -0.65 7.35 14.85
CA PRO A 98 -1.99 7.49 15.43
C PRO A 98 -3.10 7.05 14.46
N LEU A 99 -4.10 6.32 14.98
CA LEU A 99 -5.11 5.60 14.18
C LEU A 99 -5.77 6.44 13.08
N ASN A 100 -6.20 7.67 13.39
CA ASN A 100 -6.86 8.54 12.42
C ASN A 100 -5.93 8.90 11.25
N ILE A 101 -4.66 9.21 11.55
CA ILE A 101 -3.64 9.54 10.55
C ILE A 101 -3.29 8.28 9.74
N LYS A 102 -3.15 7.14 10.43
CA LYS A 102 -2.86 5.84 9.82
C LYS A 102 -3.92 5.46 8.79
N ASN A 103 -5.20 5.61 9.12
CA ASN A 103 -6.31 5.34 8.22
C ASN A 103 -6.24 6.20 6.96
N ASP A 104 -5.93 7.50 7.11
CA ASP A 104 -5.82 8.43 5.98
C ASP A 104 -4.67 8.06 5.03
N ILE A 105 -3.51 7.66 5.58
CA ILE A 105 -2.38 7.18 4.77
C ILE A 105 -2.71 5.84 4.10
N GLN A 106 -3.37 4.92 4.80
CA GLN A 106 -3.77 3.63 4.20
C GLN A 106 -4.75 3.82 3.04
N GLU A 107 -5.71 4.74 3.18
CA GLU A 107 -6.63 5.10 2.12
C GLU A 107 -5.91 5.80 0.96
N ALA A 108 -4.95 6.69 1.24
CA ALA A 108 -4.12 7.29 0.19
C ALA A 108 -3.37 6.23 -0.63
N LYS A 109 -2.75 5.25 0.03
CA LYS A 109 -2.09 4.13 -0.64
C LYS A 109 -3.06 3.29 -1.47
N LEU A 110 -4.29 3.07 -0.96
CA LEU A 110 -5.33 2.34 -1.70
C LEU A 110 -5.72 3.10 -2.96
N CYS A 111 -5.97 4.40 -2.86
CA CYS A 111 -6.25 5.26 -4.01
C CYS A 111 -5.13 5.20 -5.05
N PHE A 112 -3.86 5.28 -4.61
CA PHE A 112 -2.72 5.14 -5.50
C PHE A 112 -2.72 3.79 -6.22
N SER A 113 -2.98 2.69 -5.49
CA SER A 113 -2.95 1.32 -6.04
C SER A 113 -3.98 1.04 -7.13
N VAL A 114 -5.04 1.85 -7.22
CA VAL A 114 -6.11 1.73 -8.24
C VAL A 114 -6.10 2.88 -9.26
N GLY A 115 -5.08 3.73 -9.27
CA GLY A 115 -4.96 4.85 -10.21
C GLY A 115 -5.79 6.09 -9.85
N ALA A 116 -6.34 6.18 -8.64
CA ALA A 116 -7.10 7.34 -8.17
C ALA A 116 -6.17 8.44 -7.61
N PHE A 117 -5.33 9.02 -8.47
CA PHE A 117 -4.22 9.91 -8.09
C PHE A 117 -4.67 11.18 -7.35
N ARG A 118 -5.77 11.82 -7.77
CA ARG A 118 -6.35 12.98 -7.08
C ARG A 118 -6.79 12.62 -5.66
N ALA A 119 -7.48 11.50 -5.50
CA ALA A 119 -7.91 11.03 -4.18
C ALA A 119 -6.71 10.70 -3.28
N CYS A 120 -5.66 10.09 -3.83
CA CYS A 120 -4.40 9.85 -3.12
C CYS A 120 -3.80 11.16 -2.56
N ALA A 121 -3.66 12.19 -3.40
CA ALA A 121 -3.11 13.48 -2.98
C ALA A 121 -3.99 14.20 -1.94
N ALA A 122 -5.32 14.14 -2.09
CA ALA A 122 -6.26 14.69 -1.13
C ALA A 122 -6.17 14.00 0.25
N MET A 123 -6.04 12.67 0.26
CA MET A 123 -5.89 11.90 1.50
C MET A 123 -4.54 12.14 2.18
N CYS A 124 -3.45 12.31 1.41
CA CYS A 124 -2.15 12.71 1.97
C CYS A 124 -2.22 14.08 2.65
N ARG A 125 -2.86 15.07 2.01
CA ARG A 125 -3.08 16.41 2.61
C ARG A 125 -3.89 16.31 3.91
N ARG A 126 -4.94 15.49 3.93
CA ARG A 126 -5.76 15.27 5.12
C ARG A 126 -4.95 14.62 6.26
N ALA A 127 -4.13 13.62 5.95
CA ALA A 127 -3.24 12.97 6.92
C ALA A 127 -2.25 13.96 7.55
N ILE A 128 -1.65 14.86 6.75
CA ILE A 128 -0.74 15.91 7.24
C ILE A 128 -1.48 16.88 8.15
N GLN A 129 -2.69 17.29 7.78
CA GLN A 129 -3.49 18.16 8.63
C GLN A 129 -3.84 17.50 9.98
N GLN A 130 -4.19 16.22 9.98
CA GLN A 130 -4.44 15.46 11.19
C GLN A 130 -3.17 15.37 12.06
N ALA A 131 -1.99 15.15 11.45
CA ALA A 131 -0.71 15.18 12.16
C ALA A 131 -0.45 16.56 12.77
N CYS A 132 -0.67 17.65 12.03
CA CYS A 132 -0.52 19.00 12.58
C CYS A 132 -1.41 19.26 13.80
N ILE A 133 -2.68 18.87 13.72
CA ILE A 133 -3.62 19.00 14.84
C ILE A 133 -3.16 18.14 16.03
N LYS A 134 -2.68 16.93 15.77
CA LYS A 134 -2.20 16.00 16.81
C LYS A 134 -0.98 16.53 17.56
N GLU A 135 -0.06 17.18 16.85
CA GLU A 135 1.13 17.83 17.41
C GLU A 135 0.82 19.21 18.06
N GLY A 136 -0.45 19.59 18.18
CA GLY A 136 -0.86 20.80 18.88
C GLY A 136 -0.66 22.09 18.09
N ALA A 137 -0.78 22.02 16.75
CA ALA A 137 -0.82 23.22 15.92
C ALA A 137 -2.03 24.12 16.27
N ALA A 138 -1.91 25.42 16.00
CA ALA A 138 -2.99 26.38 16.17
C ALA A 138 -4.26 25.97 15.38
N LYS A 139 -5.43 26.38 15.88
CA LYS A 139 -6.71 26.16 15.18
C LYS A 139 -6.83 27.14 14.00
N ALA A 140 -6.18 26.80 12.90
CA ALA A 140 -6.07 27.60 11.69
C ALA A 140 -6.04 26.71 10.44
N ASP A 141 -5.88 27.32 9.28
CA ASP A 141 -5.69 26.64 8.00
C ASP A 141 -4.36 25.88 7.97
N LEU A 142 -4.27 24.85 7.10
CA LEU A 142 -3.14 23.92 7.06
C LEU A 142 -1.78 24.61 6.81
N ASP A 143 -1.74 25.69 6.03
CA ASP A 143 -0.54 26.50 5.86
C ASP A 143 -0.02 27.05 7.19
N LYS A 144 -0.89 27.72 7.95
CA LYS A 144 -0.58 28.29 9.27
C LYS A 144 -0.25 27.21 10.29
N GLN A 145 -0.90 26.04 10.20
CA GLN A 145 -0.60 24.91 11.07
C GLN A 145 0.81 24.37 10.86
N ILE A 146 1.26 24.25 9.61
CA ILE A 146 2.62 23.81 9.28
C ILE A 146 3.64 24.84 9.80
N ASP A 147 3.40 26.13 9.54
CA ASP A 147 4.29 27.20 10.00
C ASP A 147 4.38 27.28 11.53
N ASP A 148 3.27 27.05 12.24
CA ASP A 148 3.23 27.03 13.71
C ASP A 148 4.06 25.87 14.29
N LEU A 149 3.95 24.66 13.73
CA LEU A 149 4.80 23.54 14.16
C LEU A 149 6.29 23.80 13.92
N LYS A 150 6.62 24.45 12.80
CA LYS A 150 8.00 24.87 12.50
C LYS A 150 8.49 25.91 13.52
N ALA A 151 7.67 26.92 13.82
CA ALA A 151 8.01 27.95 14.80
C ALA A 151 8.21 27.38 16.22
N LYS A 152 7.46 26.32 16.57
CA LYS A 152 7.61 25.57 17.82
C LYS A 152 8.82 24.63 17.85
N GLY A 153 9.52 24.45 16.72
CA GLY A 153 10.64 23.52 16.60
C GLY A 153 10.25 22.05 16.60
N ILE A 154 8.95 21.73 16.44
CA ILE A 154 8.45 20.35 16.35
C ILE A 154 8.87 19.73 15.01
N ILE A 155 8.85 20.53 13.94
CA ILE A 155 9.37 20.14 12.63
C ILE A 155 10.48 21.08 12.18
N THR A 156 11.40 20.56 11.38
CA THR A 156 12.48 21.38 10.79
C THR A 156 11.99 22.18 9.59
N GLU A 157 12.78 23.17 9.17
CA GLU A 157 12.55 23.92 7.92
C GLU A 157 12.30 23.00 6.72
N GLN A 158 13.12 21.95 6.60
CA GLN A 158 13.04 21.02 5.48
C GLN A 158 11.73 20.21 5.50
N ILE A 159 11.30 19.78 6.68
CA ILE A 159 10.05 19.05 6.87
C ILE A 159 8.84 19.94 6.59
N SER A 160 8.88 21.21 7.03
CA SER A 160 7.86 22.21 6.71
C SER A 160 7.70 22.37 5.19
N LYS A 161 8.80 22.47 4.43
CA LYS A 161 8.75 22.52 2.95
C LYS A 161 8.07 21.29 2.35
N TRP A 162 8.35 20.08 2.86
CA TRP A 162 7.70 18.85 2.40
C TRP A 162 6.19 18.86 2.66
N ALA A 163 5.78 19.30 3.86
CA ALA A 163 4.39 19.42 4.23
C ALA A 163 3.66 20.45 3.35
N HIS A 164 4.29 21.58 3.03
CA HIS A 164 3.73 22.54 2.08
C HIS A 164 3.61 21.97 0.67
N SER A 165 4.59 21.22 0.16
CA SER A 165 4.49 20.55 -1.16
C SER A 165 3.27 19.62 -1.23
N CYS A 166 3.05 18.83 -0.17
CA CYS A 166 1.87 17.96 -0.10
C CYS A 166 0.56 18.76 0.01
N ARG A 167 0.55 19.89 0.73
CA ARG A 167 -0.59 20.80 0.81
C ARG A 167 -0.93 21.39 -0.56
N PHE A 168 0.06 21.84 -1.31
CA PHE A 168 -0.14 22.41 -2.65
C PHE A 168 -0.75 21.37 -3.59
N LEU A 169 -0.11 20.21 -3.73
CA LEU A 169 -0.61 19.15 -4.62
C LEU A 169 -1.96 18.58 -4.17
N GLY A 170 -2.22 18.53 -2.86
CA GLY A 170 -3.53 18.15 -2.34
C GLY A 170 -4.62 19.19 -2.60
N ASN A 171 -4.28 20.48 -2.69
CA ASN A 171 -5.21 21.52 -3.15
C ASN A 171 -5.47 21.36 -4.66
N ASP A 172 -4.41 21.17 -5.46
CA ASP A 172 -4.54 20.92 -6.91
C ASP A 172 -5.45 19.72 -7.22
N ALA A 173 -5.41 18.70 -6.37
CA ALA A 173 -6.25 17.50 -6.51
C ALA A 173 -7.76 17.76 -6.38
N VAL A 174 -8.19 18.75 -5.61
CA VAL A 174 -9.61 18.96 -5.28
C VAL A 174 -10.25 20.12 -6.02
N HIS A 175 -9.45 21.04 -6.54
CA HIS A 175 -9.92 22.24 -7.25
C HIS A 175 -9.91 22.00 -8.78
N PRO A 176 -11.05 22.18 -9.48
CA PRO A 176 -11.16 21.88 -10.92
C PRO A 176 -10.33 22.79 -11.83
N GLU A 177 -9.95 23.97 -11.36
CA GLU A 177 -9.13 24.97 -12.07
C GLU A 177 -7.64 24.66 -12.10
N HIS A 178 -7.18 23.66 -11.32
CA HIS A 178 -5.78 23.29 -11.22
C HIS A 178 -5.37 22.17 -12.19
N PRO A 179 -4.07 22.03 -12.50
CA PRO A 179 -3.56 20.97 -13.36
C PRO A 179 -3.93 19.57 -12.85
N GLU A 180 -4.01 18.61 -13.78
CA GLU A 180 -4.28 17.22 -13.42
C GLU A 180 -3.12 16.63 -12.60
N VAL A 181 -3.46 15.96 -11.49
CA VAL A 181 -2.48 15.25 -10.65
C VAL A 181 -2.03 13.99 -11.37
N THR A 182 -0.76 13.94 -11.75
CA THR A 182 -0.18 12.77 -12.43
C THR A 182 0.12 11.63 -11.45
N GLU A 183 0.36 10.43 -11.99
CA GLU A 183 0.86 9.30 -11.19
C GLU A 183 2.14 9.67 -10.40
N ASN A 184 3.06 10.39 -11.05
CA ASN A 184 4.31 10.81 -10.44
C ASN A 184 4.09 11.81 -9.29
N ASP A 185 3.15 12.75 -9.47
CA ASP A 185 2.80 13.70 -8.41
C ASP A 185 2.20 12.97 -7.20
N ALA A 186 1.23 12.08 -7.43
CA ALA A 186 0.61 11.30 -6.36
C ALA A 186 1.64 10.41 -5.64
N LYS A 187 2.55 9.77 -6.38
CA LYS A 187 3.64 8.97 -5.81
C LYS A 187 4.56 9.80 -4.93
N ASN A 188 4.97 10.98 -5.40
CA ASN A 188 5.86 11.87 -4.65
C ASN A 188 5.18 12.41 -3.39
N VAL A 189 3.92 12.82 -3.47
CA VAL A 189 3.14 13.29 -2.30
C VAL A 189 2.95 12.19 -1.29
N LEU A 190 2.62 10.97 -1.73
CA LEU A 190 2.46 9.82 -0.84
C LEU A 190 3.78 9.52 -0.11
N ASN A 191 4.90 9.48 -0.84
CA ASN A 191 6.23 9.28 -0.24
C ASN A 191 6.56 10.37 0.79
N LEU A 192 6.32 11.64 0.47
CA LEU A 192 6.58 12.74 1.40
C LEU A 192 5.69 12.65 2.65
N ALA A 193 4.42 12.31 2.50
CA ALA A 193 3.49 12.14 3.61
C ALA A 193 3.91 10.97 4.51
N GLU A 194 4.29 9.82 3.94
CA GLU A 194 4.81 8.69 4.72
C GLU A 194 6.09 9.05 5.48
N GLN A 195 7.01 9.78 4.84
CA GLN A 195 8.24 10.22 5.51
C GLN A 195 7.98 11.21 6.63
N LEU A 196 6.98 12.09 6.48
CA LEU A 196 6.55 12.95 7.57
C LEU A 196 6.06 12.12 8.77
N MET A 197 5.23 11.09 8.54
CA MET A 197 4.75 10.22 9.62
C MET A 197 5.88 9.40 10.25
N ASN A 198 6.87 9.00 9.44
CA ASN A 198 8.05 8.33 9.93
C ASN A 198 8.84 9.20 10.91
N ILE A 199 9.06 10.48 10.57
CA ILE A 199 9.81 11.42 11.42
C ILE A 199 9.02 11.79 12.68
N LEU A 200 7.70 12.00 12.57
CA LEU A 200 6.88 12.43 13.70
C LEU A 200 6.56 11.31 14.69
N TYR A 201 6.37 10.07 14.23
CA TYR A 201 5.82 9.00 15.07
C TYR A 201 6.73 7.77 15.17
N ILE A 202 7.27 7.29 14.05
CA ILE A 202 7.99 6.01 14.02
C ILE A 202 9.39 6.17 14.61
N MET A 203 10.19 7.12 14.11
CA MET A 203 11.57 7.34 14.55
C MET A 203 11.66 7.72 16.04
N PRO A 204 10.81 8.61 16.58
CA PRO A 204 10.82 8.91 18.01
C PRO A 204 10.49 7.69 18.88
N ALA A 205 9.51 6.87 18.46
CA ALA A 205 9.16 5.65 19.18
C ALA A 205 10.31 4.63 19.17
N ILE A 206 10.98 4.43 18.03
CA ILE A 206 12.17 3.58 17.94
C ILE A 206 13.28 4.09 18.86
N SER A 207 13.54 5.41 18.87
CA SER A 207 14.56 6.00 19.74
C SER A 207 14.28 5.69 21.22
N GLN A 208 13.04 5.88 21.67
CA GLN A 208 12.64 5.57 23.04
C GLN A 208 12.80 4.09 23.38
N GLU A 209 12.45 3.18 22.47
CA GLU A 209 12.65 1.74 22.65
C GLU A 209 14.15 1.40 22.83
N VAL A 210 15.04 2.04 22.07
CA VAL A 210 16.49 1.85 22.18
C VAL A 210 17.01 2.33 23.53
N ASP A 211 16.57 3.50 23.99
CA ASP A 211 16.96 4.07 25.28
C ASP A 211 16.54 3.16 26.44
N VAL A 212 15.29 2.70 26.46
CA VAL A 212 14.76 1.77 27.47
C VAL A 212 15.55 0.45 27.48
N ASN A 213 15.90 -0.07 26.30
CA ASN A 213 16.69 -1.31 26.21
C ASN A 213 18.13 -1.13 26.68
N HIS A 214 18.72 0.06 26.53
CA HIS A 214 20.03 0.37 27.07
C HIS A 214 19.99 0.47 28.60
N GLU A 215 18.95 1.09 29.17
CA GLU A 215 18.75 1.18 30.61
C GLU A 215 18.54 -0.19 31.27
N ARG A 216 17.77 -1.10 30.65
CA ARG A 216 17.54 -2.46 31.16
C ARG A 216 18.79 -3.36 31.19
N LYS A 217 19.85 -2.98 30.47
CA LYS A 217 21.12 -3.73 30.42
C LYS A 217 22.12 -3.24 31.47
N LYS A 218 21.82 -2.15 32.18
CA LYS A 218 22.59 -1.67 33.34
C LYS A 218 22.09 -2.33 34.61
#